data_AF-A0A660MIW9-F1
#
_entry.id   AF-A0A660MIW9-F1
#
_cell.length_a   1.000
_cell.length_b   1.000
_cell.length_c   1.000
_cell.angle_alpha   90.00
_cell.angle_beta   90.00
_cell.angle_gamma   90.00
#
_symmetry.space_group_name_H-M   'P 1'
#
loop_
_entity.id
_entity.type
_entity.pdbx_description
1 polymer ?
#
loop_
_entity_poly.entity_id
_entity_poly.type
_entity_poly.pdbx_seq_one_letter_code
_entity_poly.pdbx_strand_id
1 'polypeptide(L)'
;MKGIINTWLPEKGYGFIKGDDGKDYYFNIRDLQEKSHISALAEALPIAFDQQATPKGYRARKCRLLALAAEIRYITPEHFMTSRNDHIKGWEIMESGAWIVFASSASSPDDAREATIAFAQKTGANALLRLKYAQSTGSEPSENGKGTHYYTIHHFSGVIATLAKRHGQGKLTQEDLSGLNARAASLYEEWQDEHASRGRWSWIGVLLMLVMGYLSFVSFGSGYWPIGIICALVALIGLGFIHDYRDHISWIKPCPPEKTRDASQ
;
A
#
# COMPACT_ATOMS: atom_id res chain seq x y z
N MET A 1 -11.98 -41.92 8.45
CA MET A 1 -11.16 -41.06 9.33
C MET A 1 -11.60 -39.62 9.21
N LYS A 2 -11.21 -38.79 10.19
CA LYS A 2 -11.44 -37.35 10.21
C LYS A 2 -10.12 -36.63 10.45
N GLY A 3 -10.09 -35.37 10.08
CA GLY A 3 -8.94 -34.50 10.25
C GLY A 3 -9.25 -33.09 9.76
N ILE A 4 -8.20 -32.27 9.71
CA ILE A 4 -8.24 -30.88 9.31
C ILE A 4 -7.29 -30.65 8.14
N ILE A 5 -7.71 -29.89 7.13
CA ILE A 5 -6.82 -29.48 6.03
C ILE A 5 -5.73 -28.57 6.60
N ASN A 6 -4.49 -29.08 6.67
CA ASN A 6 -3.35 -28.35 7.21
C ASN A 6 -2.73 -27.40 6.17
N THR A 7 -2.67 -27.83 4.91
CA THR A 7 -2.13 -27.01 3.82
C THR A 7 -2.94 -27.25 2.57
N TRP A 8 -3.24 -26.18 1.85
CA TRP A 8 -3.94 -26.25 0.57
C TRP A 8 -3.27 -25.38 -0.48
N LEU A 9 -2.94 -25.96 -1.63
CA LEU A 9 -2.34 -25.27 -2.78
C LEU A 9 -3.30 -25.34 -3.98
N PRO A 10 -4.22 -24.37 -4.14
CA PRO A 10 -5.21 -24.37 -5.21
C PRO A 10 -4.60 -24.54 -6.60
N GLU A 11 -3.50 -23.82 -6.88
CA GLU A 11 -2.79 -23.84 -8.16
C GLU A 11 -2.29 -25.24 -8.55
N LYS A 12 -1.89 -26.04 -7.56
CA LYS A 12 -1.36 -27.40 -7.78
C LYS A 12 -2.41 -28.49 -7.56
N GLY A 13 -3.58 -28.14 -7.03
CA GLY A 13 -4.68 -29.05 -6.74
C GLY A 13 -4.35 -30.15 -5.73
N TYR A 14 -3.40 -29.91 -4.82
CA TYR A 14 -3.07 -30.84 -3.74
C TYR A 14 -2.87 -30.12 -2.40
N GLY A 15 -2.90 -30.89 -1.34
CA GLY A 15 -2.62 -30.42 0.01
C GLY A 15 -2.31 -31.56 0.96
N PHE A 16 -2.30 -31.22 2.25
CA PHE A 16 -2.10 -32.18 3.34
C PHE A 16 -3.21 -32.03 4.38
N ILE A 17 -3.68 -33.15 4.90
CA ILE A 17 -4.67 -33.24 5.98
C ILE A 17 -3.95 -33.74 7.22
N LYS A 18 -4.10 -33.03 8.33
CA LYS A 18 -3.72 -33.51 9.65
C LYS A 18 -4.85 -34.40 10.16
N GLY A 19 -4.64 -35.71 10.20
CA GLY A 19 -5.59 -36.65 10.77
C GLY A 19 -5.73 -36.46 12.28
N ASP A 20 -6.88 -36.83 12.83
CA ASP A 20 -7.12 -36.81 14.28
C ASP A 20 -6.18 -37.78 15.04
N ASP A 21 -5.55 -38.71 14.33
CA ASP A 21 -4.50 -39.60 14.83
C ASP A 21 -3.10 -38.95 14.87
N GLY A 22 -3.00 -37.67 14.51
CA GLY A 22 -1.77 -36.89 14.50
C GLY A 22 -0.89 -37.10 13.25
N LYS A 23 -1.28 -37.93 12.28
CA LYS A 23 -0.51 -38.17 11.06
C LYS A 23 -0.88 -37.22 9.93
N ASP A 24 0.06 -37.01 9.01
CA ASP A 24 -0.16 -36.19 7.82
C ASP A 24 -0.53 -37.08 6.63
N TYR A 25 -1.63 -36.72 5.97
CA TYR A 25 -2.16 -37.43 4.81
C TYR A 25 -2.10 -36.54 3.58
N TYR A 26 -1.42 -37.00 2.54
CA TYR A 26 -1.46 -36.34 1.24
C TYR A 26 -2.87 -36.45 0.63
N PHE A 27 -3.41 -35.36 0.09
CA PHE A 27 -4.68 -35.40 -0.65
C PHE A 27 -4.60 -34.56 -1.93
N ASN A 28 -5.41 -34.95 -2.92
CA ASN A 28 -5.50 -34.28 -4.21
C ASN A 28 -6.97 -33.98 -4.57
N ILE A 29 -7.24 -32.97 -5.40
CA ILE A 29 -8.61 -32.67 -5.91
C ILE A 29 -9.31 -33.90 -6.50
N ARG A 30 -8.56 -34.84 -7.08
CA ARG A 30 -9.11 -36.07 -7.67
C ARG A 30 -9.70 -37.00 -6.61
N ASP A 31 -9.21 -36.93 -5.38
CA ASP A 31 -9.63 -37.78 -4.26
C ASP A 31 -10.90 -37.26 -3.56
N LEU A 32 -11.34 -36.02 -3.87
CA LEU A 32 -12.60 -35.44 -3.39
C LEU A 32 -13.80 -36.11 -4.06
N GLN A 33 -14.80 -36.55 -3.29
CA GLN A 33 -15.99 -37.20 -3.83
C GLN A 33 -16.85 -36.22 -4.65
N GLU A 34 -17.10 -35.03 -4.10
CA GLU A 34 -17.97 -34.02 -4.69
C GLU A 34 -17.14 -32.91 -5.34
N LYS A 35 -17.07 -32.93 -6.68
CA LYS A 35 -16.24 -31.97 -7.45
C LYS A 35 -16.76 -30.54 -7.37
N SER A 36 -18.06 -30.35 -7.11
CA SER A 36 -18.66 -29.03 -6.84
C SER A 36 -18.01 -28.30 -5.66
N HIS A 37 -17.43 -29.03 -4.71
CA HIS A 37 -16.84 -28.45 -3.50
C HIS A 37 -15.35 -28.08 -3.65
N ILE A 38 -14.76 -28.23 -4.83
CA ILE A 38 -13.34 -27.88 -5.05
C ILE A 38 -13.09 -26.38 -4.77
N SER A 39 -14.01 -25.51 -5.19
CA SER A 39 -13.92 -24.06 -4.95
C SER A 39 -14.04 -23.70 -3.46
N ALA A 40 -14.58 -24.61 -2.64
CA ALA A 40 -14.74 -24.46 -1.20
C ALA A 40 -13.56 -25.04 -0.41
N LEU A 41 -12.51 -25.56 -1.05
CA LEU A 41 -11.36 -26.05 -0.32
C LEU A 41 -10.54 -24.89 0.24
N ALA A 42 -10.31 -24.93 1.55
CA ALA A 42 -9.53 -23.96 2.30
C ALA A 42 -8.79 -24.67 3.44
N GLU A 43 -7.75 -24.00 3.97
CA GLU A 43 -7.05 -24.47 5.15
C GLU A 43 -7.93 -24.38 6.39
N ALA A 44 -7.61 -25.19 7.40
CA ALA A 44 -8.35 -25.36 8.65
C ALA A 44 -9.80 -25.88 8.51
N LEU A 45 -10.19 -26.39 7.34
CA LEU A 45 -11.50 -27.01 7.18
C LEU A 45 -11.51 -28.46 7.68
N PRO A 46 -12.58 -28.88 8.40
CA PRO A 46 -12.76 -30.26 8.81
C PRO A 46 -13.14 -31.13 7.59
N ILE A 47 -12.48 -32.28 7.47
CA ILE A 47 -12.65 -33.19 6.33
C ILE A 47 -12.67 -34.64 6.81
N ALA A 48 -13.56 -35.45 6.21
CA ALA A 48 -13.59 -36.89 6.37
C ALA A 48 -12.95 -37.58 5.16
N PHE A 49 -12.22 -38.66 5.40
CA PHE A 49 -11.51 -39.40 4.34
C PHE A 49 -11.22 -40.84 4.75
N ASP A 50 -10.90 -41.68 3.77
CA ASP A 50 -10.37 -43.02 3.95
C ASP A 50 -8.84 -42.97 3.85
N GLN A 51 -8.15 -43.61 4.80
CA GLN A 51 -6.69 -43.69 4.74
C GLN A 51 -6.23 -44.78 3.76
N GLN A 52 -5.15 -44.49 3.04
CA GLN A 52 -4.46 -45.44 2.17
C GLN A 52 -2.94 -45.31 2.35
N ALA A 53 -2.27 -46.41 2.71
CA ALA A 53 -0.81 -46.44 2.72
C ALA A 53 -0.27 -46.45 1.28
N THR A 54 0.77 -45.66 1.02
CA THR A 54 1.48 -45.59 -0.26
C THR A 54 2.99 -45.62 -0.02
N PRO A 55 3.83 -45.93 -1.03
CA PRO A 55 5.28 -45.88 -0.88
C PRO A 55 5.83 -44.51 -0.43
N LYS A 56 5.06 -43.44 -0.66
CA LYS A 56 5.42 -42.06 -0.28
C LYS A 56 4.80 -41.61 1.05
N GLY A 57 4.25 -42.54 1.83
CA GLY A 57 3.54 -42.27 3.09
C GLY A 57 2.03 -42.43 2.95
N TYR A 58 1.27 -41.76 3.83
CA TYR A 58 -0.19 -41.90 3.86
C TYR A 58 -0.88 -40.95 2.89
N ARG A 59 -1.92 -41.45 2.22
CA ARG A 59 -2.78 -40.71 1.31
C ARG A 59 -4.23 -40.78 1.78
N ALA A 60 -4.95 -39.67 1.65
CA ALA A 60 -6.38 -39.60 1.86
C ALA A 60 -7.12 -39.92 0.55
N ARG A 61 -8.17 -40.74 0.63
CA ARG A 61 -9.08 -41.10 -0.47
C ARG A 61 -10.52 -40.83 -0.07
N LYS A 62 -11.41 -40.72 -1.08
CA LYS A 62 -12.85 -40.52 -0.89
C LYS A 62 -13.13 -39.36 0.09
N CYS A 63 -12.42 -38.26 -0.10
CA CYS A 63 -12.48 -37.11 0.78
C CYS A 63 -13.84 -36.41 0.66
N ARG A 64 -14.42 -36.02 1.80
CA ARG A 64 -15.68 -35.28 1.91
C ARG A 64 -15.52 -34.16 2.93
N LEU A 65 -15.82 -32.93 2.53
CA LEU A 65 -15.83 -31.79 3.44
C LEU A 65 -16.97 -31.93 4.45
N LEU A 66 -16.68 -31.64 5.71
CA LEU A 66 -17.68 -31.70 6.79
C LEU A 66 -18.34 -30.36 7.04
N ALA A 67 -17.65 -29.25 6.71
CA ALA A 67 -18.20 -27.90 6.71
C ALA A 67 -18.29 -27.39 5.26
N LEU A 68 -19.43 -26.78 4.92
CA LEU A 68 -19.74 -26.30 3.57
C LEU A 68 -19.32 -24.84 3.36
N ALA A 69 -19.25 -24.45 2.08
CA ALA A 69 -18.69 -23.18 1.60
C ALA A 69 -19.30 -21.89 2.21
N ALA A 70 -20.55 -21.95 2.70
CA ALA A 70 -21.26 -20.79 3.23
C ALA A 70 -20.63 -20.21 4.52
N GLU A 71 -19.77 -20.97 5.20
CA GLU A 71 -19.05 -20.53 6.40
C GLU A 71 -17.59 -20.13 6.12
N ILE A 72 -17.11 -20.27 4.88
CA ILE A 72 -15.72 -19.98 4.55
C ILE A 72 -15.52 -18.48 4.48
N ARG A 73 -14.80 -17.99 5.49
CA ARG A 73 -14.41 -16.59 5.62
C ARG A 73 -12.93 -16.43 5.30
N TYR A 74 -12.50 -15.19 5.28
CA TYR A 74 -11.13 -14.82 4.97
C TYR A 74 -10.33 -14.51 6.24
N ILE A 75 -9.03 -14.74 6.15
CA ILE A 75 -8.01 -14.20 7.05
C ILE A 75 -7.11 -13.25 6.28
N THR A 76 -6.58 -12.25 6.97
CA THR A 76 -5.50 -11.37 6.49
C THR A 76 -4.17 -11.84 7.07
N PRO A 77 -3.04 -11.48 6.45
CA PRO A 77 -1.74 -11.78 7.03
C PRO A 77 -1.56 -11.07 8.38
N GLU A 78 -0.91 -11.74 9.33
CA GLU A 78 -0.62 -11.17 10.67
C GLU A 78 0.40 -10.02 10.61
N HIS A 79 1.29 -10.07 9.63
CA HIS A 79 2.31 -9.06 9.39
C HIS A 79 2.16 -8.45 8.00
N PHE A 80 2.55 -7.19 7.87
CA PHE A 80 2.50 -6.49 6.60
C PHE A 80 3.42 -7.17 5.57
N MET A 81 2.86 -7.54 4.43
CA MET A 81 3.61 -8.28 3.41
C MET A 81 4.16 -7.34 2.34
N THR A 82 5.34 -7.68 1.80
CA THR A 82 5.92 -6.93 0.68
C THR A 82 6.38 -7.89 -0.41
N SER A 83 6.20 -7.50 -1.68
CA SER A 83 6.65 -8.27 -2.84
C SER A 83 7.19 -7.36 -3.92
N ARG A 84 8.25 -7.80 -4.61
CA ARG A 84 8.72 -7.15 -5.84
C ARG A 84 7.82 -7.48 -7.04
N ASN A 85 7.05 -8.56 -6.95
CA ASN A 85 6.13 -9.00 -7.99
C ASN A 85 4.75 -8.38 -7.80
N ASP A 86 3.85 -8.66 -8.75
CA ASP A 86 2.42 -8.35 -8.72
C ASP A 86 1.60 -9.34 -7.88
N HIS A 87 2.23 -10.37 -7.32
CA HIS A 87 1.57 -11.37 -6.49
C HIS A 87 2.44 -11.81 -5.30
N ILE A 88 1.79 -12.46 -4.34
CA ILE A 88 2.41 -13.11 -3.19
C ILE A 88 1.89 -14.55 -3.12
N LYS A 89 2.82 -15.52 -3.08
CA LYS A 89 2.47 -16.95 -3.11
C LYS A 89 1.61 -17.33 -1.90
N GLY A 90 0.52 -18.06 -2.18
CA GLY A 90 -0.40 -18.56 -1.15
C GLY A 90 -1.40 -17.52 -0.62
N TRP A 91 -1.39 -16.30 -1.17
CA TRP A 91 -2.32 -15.23 -0.82
C TRP A 91 -3.10 -14.79 -2.06
N GLU A 92 -4.40 -14.57 -1.88
CA GLU A 92 -5.29 -14.04 -2.89
C GLU A 92 -5.33 -12.51 -2.76
N ILE A 93 -5.30 -11.82 -3.90
CA ILE A 93 -5.40 -10.36 -3.93
C ILE A 93 -6.87 -10.00 -4.08
N MET A 94 -7.46 -9.42 -3.03
CA MET A 94 -8.87 -9.02 -3.02
C MET A 94 -9.08 -7.71 -3.78
N GLU A 95 -8.19 -6.76 -3.56
CA GLU A 95 -8.21 -5.45 -4.21
C GLU A 95 -6.77 -4.95 -4.39
N SER A 96 -6.44 -4.46 -5.59
CA SER A 96 -5.14 -3.84 -5.87
C SER A 96 -5.18 -2.95 -7.10
N GLY A 97 -4.12 -2.16 -7.30
CA GLY A 97 -3.74 -1.67 -8.63
C GLY A 97 -4.05 -0.21 -8.95
N ALA A 98 -4.86 0.50 -8.16
CA ALA A 98 -5.21 1.89 -8.48
C ALA A 98 -4.26 2.93 -7.88
N TRP A 99 -3.47 2.59 -6.85
CA TRP A 99 -2.66 3.57 -6.10
C TRP A 99 -1.26 3.08 -5.79
N ILE A 100 -0.31 4.01 -5.82
CA ILE A 100 1.09 3.82 -5.45
C ILE A 100 1.39 4.73 -4.27
N VAL A 101 2.02 4.16 -3.24
CA VAL A 101 2.62 4.92 -2.14
C VAL A 101 4.13 4.94 -2.29
N PHE A 102 4.75 6.01 -1.82
CA PHE A 102 6.21 6.13 -1.79
C PHE A 102 6.66 7.02 -0.65
N ALA A 103 7.88 6.76 -0.17
CA ALA A 103 8.55 7.59 0.80
C ALA A 103 10.04 7.66 0.46
N SER A 104 10.69 8.70 0.97
CA SER A 104 12.12 8.89 0.86
C SER A 104 12.75 9.19 2.23
N SER A 105 13.98 8.74 2.42
CA SER A 105 14.78 9.06 3.60
C SER A 105 16.25 9.18 3.22
N ALA A 106 16.93 10.19 3.78
CA ALA A 106 18.38 10.35 3.69
C ALA A 106 19.12 9.58 4.80
N SER A 107 18.43 9.15 5.85
CA SER A 107 19.02 8.52 7.03
C SER A 107 19.43 7.08 6.76
N SER A 108 18.52 6.27 6.22
CA SER A 108 18.80 4.87 5.88
C SER A 108 17.78 4.31 4.87
N PRO A 109 18.14 3.23 4.15
CA PRO A 109 17.19 2.50 3.31
C PRO A 109 16.01 1.91 4.10
N ASP A 110 16.26 1.43 5.31
CA ASP A 110 15.24 0.78 6.13
C ASP A 110 14.20 1.80 6.64
N ASP A 111 14.63 3.00 7.01
CA ASP A 111 13.75 4.10 7.40
C ASP A 111 12.81 4.52 6.25
N ALA A 112 13.36 4.66 5.03
CA ALA A 112 12.54 4.93 3.83
C ALA A 112 11.53 3.79 3.56
N ARG A 113 11.91 2.54 3.80
CA ARG A 113 11.05 1.37 3.63
C ARG A 113 9.94 1.35 4.66
N GLU A 114 10.25 1.55 5.93
CA GLU A 114 9.30 1.59 7.04
C GLU A 114 8.30 2.73 6.87
N ALA A 115 8.77 3.93 6.48
CA ALA A 115 7.89 5.05 6.16
C ALA A 115 6.92 4.71 5.01
N THR A 116 7.38 4.04 3.96
CA THR A 116 6.53 3.59 2.85
C THR A 116 5.47 2.59 3.32
N ILE A 117 5.84 1.65 4.20
CA ILE A 117 4.90 0.67 4.80
C ILE A 117 3.88 1.39 5.69
N ALA A 118 4.31 2.33 6.52
CA ALA A 118 3.43 3.11 7.39
C ALA A 118 2.39 3.91 6.58
N PHE A 119 2.80 4.51 5.45
CA PHE A 119 1.87 5.15 4.52
C PHE A 119 0.89 4.17 3.88
N ALA A 120 1.34 2.98 3.49
CA ALA A 120 0.45 1.93 2.98
C ALA A 120 -0.58 1.50 4.02
N GLN A 121 -0.17 1.36 5.29
CA GLN A 121 -1.07 0.99 6.38
C GLN A 121 -2.12 2.06 6.65
N LYS A 122 -1.81 3.35 6.46
CA LYS A 122 -2.80 4.44 6.57
C LYS A 122 -3.95 4.30 5.59
N THR A 123 -3.75 3.72 4.41
CA THR A 123 -4.84 3.47 3.44
C THR A 123 -5.70 2.25 3.82
N GLY A 124 -5.28 1.48 4.82
CA GLY A 124 -5.85 0.19 5.19
C GLY A 124 -5.32 -0.97 4.35
N ALA A 125 -4.22 -0.80 3.63
CA ALA A 125 -3.54 -1.89 2.94
C ALA A 125 -2.87 -2.83 3.96
N ASN A 126 -2.77 -4.11 3.60
CA ASN A 126 -2.00 -5.10 4.38
C ASN A 126 -0.79 -5.64 3.60
N ALA A 127 -0.59 -5.18 2.36
CA ALA A 127 0.58 -5.50 1.58
C ALA A 127 0.97 -4.41 0.57
N LEU A 128 2.25 -4.46 0.17
CA LEU A 128 2.80 -3.72 -0.97
C LEU A 128 3.27 -4.69 -2.05
N LEU A 129 2.80 -4.45 -3.26
CA LEU A 129 3.20 -5.15 -4.48
C LEU A 129 4.11 -4.25 -5.32
N ARG A 130 4.82 -4.82 -6.30
CA ARG A 130 5.72 -4.08 -7.20
C ARG A 130 6.71 -3.19 -6.45
N LEU A 131 7.26 -3.74 -5.37
CA LEU A 131 8.39 -3.29 -4.55
C LEU A 131 9.53 -2.64 -5.35
N LYS A 132 9.60 -1.30 -5.49
CA LYS A 132 10.71 -0.61 -6.18
C LYS A 132 11.58 0.18 -5.20
N TYR A 133 12.88 0.09 -5.44
CA TYR A 133 13.92 0.85 -4.73
C TYR A 133 14.67 1.72 -5.74
N ALA A 134 14.89 2.98 -5.40
CA ALA A 134 15.70 3.92 -6.16
C ALA A 134 16.55 4.78 -5.21
N GLN A 135 17.58 5.41 -5.76
CA GLN A 135 18.44 6.33 -5.02
C GLN A 135 18.55 7.64 -5.81
N SER A 136 18.62 8.75 -5.11
CA SER A 136 19.02 10.04 -5.67
C SER A 136 20.10 10.68 -4.80
N THR A 137 20.79 11.68 -5.33
CA THR A 137 21.79 12.43 -4.58
C THR A 137 21.18 13.74 -4.12
N GLY A 138 21.16 13.97 -2.80
CA GLY A 138 20.90 15.26 -2.19
C GLY A 138 22.19 16.07 -2.06
N SER A 139 22.06 17.39 -2.02
CA SER A 139 23.19 18.28 -1.82
C SER A 139 22.81 19.40 -0.88
N GLU A 140 23.58 19.59 0.19
CA GLU A 140 23.39 20.67 1.15
C GLU A 140 24.66 21.51 1.28
N PRO A 141 24.54 22.83 1.48
CA PRO A 141 25.68 23.67 1.83
C PRO A 141 26.28 23.16 3.15
N SER A 142 27.61 23.02 3.19
CA SER A 142 28.28 22.67 4.44
C SER A 142 28.03 23.75 5.50
N GLU A 143 27.72 23.35 6.74
CA GLU A 143 27.50 24.26 7.88
C GLU A 143 28.63 25.28 8.09
N ASN A 144 29.85 24.94 7.64
CA ASN A 144 31.04 25.78 7.75
C ASN A 144 31.24 26.75 6.57
N GLY A 145 30.27 26.86 5.65
CA GLY A 145 30.31 27.75 4.48
C GLY A 145 31.37 27.38 3.43
N LYS A 146 32.01 26.22 3.55
CA LYS A 146 33.03 25.72 2.63
C LYS A 146 32.59 24.37 2.05
N GLY A 147 32.11 24.40 0.81
CA GLY A 147 31.82 23.21 0.01
C GLY A 147 30.37 22.71 0.12
N THR A 148 30.03 21.82 -0.80
CA THR A 148 28.71 21.17 -0.91
C THR A 148 28.83 19.75 -0.38
N HIS A 149 28.03 19.41 0.62
CA HIS A 149 27.92 18.04 1.12
C HIS A 149 26.92 17.27 0.26
N TYR A 150 27.35 16.16 -0.33
CA TYR A 150 26.50 15.26 -1.10
C TYR A 150 26.11 14.06 -0.25
N TYR A 151 24.83 13.77 -0.16
CA TYR A 151 24.30 12.62 0.56
C TYR A 151 23.35 11.80 -0.34
N THR A 152 23.18 10.53 0.00
CA THR A 152 22.25 9.66 -0.73
C THR A 152 20.86 9.73 -0.11
N ILE A 153 19.84 9.87 -0.94
CA ILE A 153 18.44 9.79 -0.57
C ILE A 153 17.90 8.48 -1.12
N HIS A 154 17.37 7.65 -0.22
CA HIS A 154 16.76 6.37 -0.54
C HIS A 154 15.27 6.55 -0.81
N HIS A 155 14.77 5.98 -1.89
CA HIS A 155 13.36 6.06 -2.29
C HIS A 155 12.77 4.66 -2.40
N PHE A 156 11.63 4.46 -1.77
CA PHE A 156 10.82 3.25 -1.93
C PHE A 156 9.46 3.60 -2.51
N SER A 157 8.96 2.76 -3.40
CA SER A 157 7.60 2.88 -3.94
C SER A 157 6.98 1.50 -4.12
N GLY A 158 5.66 1.40 -3.91
CA GLY A 158 4.92 0.16 -4.06
C GLY A 158 3.43 0.40 -4.30
N VAL A 159 2.80 -0.57 -4.97
CA VAL A 159 1.36 -0.59 -5.21
C VAL A 159 0.68 -1.16 -3.96
N ILE A 160 -0.30 -0.45 -3.43
CA ILE A 160 -1.06 -0.93 -2.27
C ILE A 160 -1.96 -2.11 -2.66
N ALA A 161 -2.12 -3.06 -1.75
CA ALA A 161 -3.00 -4.21 -1.95
C ALA A 161 -3.63 -4.69 -0.65
N THR A 162 -4.83 -5.26 -0.79
CA THR A 162 -5.47 -6.07 0.24
C THR A 162 -5.33 -7.54 -0.13
N LEU A 163 -4.55 -8.26 0.66
CA LEU A 163 -4.41 -9.71 0.59
C LEU A 163 -5.38 -10.39 1.54
N ALA A 164 -5.87 -11.54 1.12
CA ALA A 164 -6.60 -12.43 1.99
C ALA A 164 -6.39 -13.89 1.58
N LYS A 165 -6.75 -14.79 2.47
CA LYS A 165 -6.77 -16.23 2.18
C LYS A 165 -8.03 -16.83 2.77
N ARG A 166 -8.67 -17.72 2.03
CA ARG A 166 -9.80 -18.51 2.53
C ARG A 166 -9.33 -19.42 3.65
N HIS A 167 -10.07 -19.44 4.75
CA HIS A 167 -9.72 -20.21 5.94
C HIS A 167 -10.97 -20.64 6.70
N GLY A 168 -10.98 -21.87 7.23
CA GLY A 168 -12.12 -22.41 7.97
C GLY A 168 -12.44 -21.64 9.26
N GLN A 169 -11.44 -20.95 9.82
CA GLN A 169 -11.61 -20.06 10.99
C GLN A 169 -11.57 -18.57 10.63
N GLY A 170 -11.74 -18.24 9.35
CA GLY A 170 -11.77 -16.85 8.91
C GLY A 170 -12.88 -16.06 9.62
N LYS A 171 -12.71 -14.74 9.71
CA LYS A 171 -13.71 -13.85 10.31
C LYS A 171 -14.25 -12.82 9.33
N LEU A 172 -13.50 -12.56 8.27
CA LEU A 172 -13.75 -11.46 7.34
C LEU A 172 -14.55 -11.96 6.14
N THR A 173 -15.47 -11.13 5.67
CA THR A 173 -16.18 -11.32 4.40
C THR A 173 -15.43 -10.62 3.26
N GLN A 174 -15.84 -10.87 2.02
CA GLN A 174 -15.27 -10.18 0.87
C GLN A 174 -15.56 -8.66 0.90
N GLU A 175 -16.72 -8.28 1.45
CA GLU A 175 -17.12 -6.87 1.59
C GLU A 175 -16.20 -6.13 2.56
N ASP A 176 -15.84 -6.74 3.70
CA ASP A 176 -14.90 -6.18 4.69
C ASP A 176 -13.50 -5.91 4.12
N LEU A 177 -13.12 -6.68 3.09
CA LEU A 177 -11.81 -6.63 2.45
C LEU A 177 -11.77 -5.67 1.24
N SER A 178 -12.91 -5.05 0.92
CA SER A 178 -13.06 -4.10 -0.17
C SER A 178 -12.94 -2.64 0.29
N GLY A 179 -12.91 -1.71 -0.66
CA GLY A 179 -12.88 -0.27 -0.42
C GLY A 179 -11.48 0.31 -0.21
N LEU A 180 -10.42 -0.44 -0.47
CA LEU A 180 -9.04 0.06 -0.39
C LEU A 180 -8.82 1.26 -1.32
N ASN A 181 -9.26 1.15 -2.57
CA ASN A 181 -9.06 2.20 -3.56
C ASN A 181 -9.89 3.45 -3.24
N ALA A 182 -11.06 3.30 -2.63
CA ALA A 182 -11.89 4.43 -2.19
C ALA A 182 -11.25 5.17 -1.00
N ARG A 183 -10.71 4.44 0.00
CA ARG A 183 -9.97 5.02 1.12
C ARG A 183 -8.68 5.72 0.67
N ALA A 184 -7.97 5.13 -0.28
CA ALA A 184 -6.79 5.75 -0.87
C ALA A 184 -7.15 7.02 -1.65
N ALA A 185 -8.26 7.02 -2.38
CA ALA A 185 -8.77 8.21 -3.07
C ALA A 185 -9.11 9.33 -2.09
N SER A 186 -9.85 9.03 -1.01
CA SER A 186 -10.22 10.04 -0.02
C SER A 186 -9.00 10.64 0.68
N LEU A 187 -7.98 9.85 1.00
CA LEU A 187 -6.72 10.35 1.57
C LEU A 187 -5.95 11.24 0.59
N TYR A 188 -6.01 10.92 -0.70
CA TYR A 188 -5.38 11.74 -1.74
C TYR A 188 -6.13 13.07 -1.94
N GLU A 189 -7.46 13.05 -1.89
CA GLU A 189 -8.30 14.26 -1.92
C GLU A 189 -8.07 15.14 -0.68
N GLU A 190 -8.07 14.55 0.52
CA GLU A 190 -7.76 15.25 1.77
C GLU A 190 -6.38 15.93 1.71
N TRP A 191 -5.37 15.21 1.21
CA TRP A 191 -4.04 15.77 0.99
C TRP A 191 -4.09 16.95 0.01
N GLN A 192 -4.80 16.84 -1.12
CA GLN A 192 -4.93 17.93 -2.08
C GLN A 192 -5.61 19.16 -1.48
N ASP A 193 -6.67 18.98 -0.70
CA ASP A 193 -7.42 20.07 -0.06
C ASP A 193 -6.59 20.78 1.01
N GLU A 194 -5.83 20.04 1.82
CA GLU A 194 -4.92 20.62 2.80
C GLU A 194 -3.85 21.49 2.10
N HIS A 195 -3.32 21.02 0.98
CA HIS A 195 -2.28 21.75 0.24
C HIS A 195 -2.85 22.93 -0.57
N ALA A 196 -4.05 22.78 -1.14
CA ALA A 196 -4.74 23.85 -1.86
C ALA A 196 -5.18 24.99 -0.92
N SER A 197 -5.67 24.64 0.28
CA SER A 197 -6.09 25.63 1.28
C SER A 197 -4.90 26.42 1.84
N ARG A 198 -3.78 25.77 2.14
CA ARG A 198 -2.53 26.44 2.52
C ARG A 198 -2.05 27.40 1.42
N GLY A 199 -2.14 26.99 0.15
CA GLY A 199 -1.87 27.85 -0.99
C GLY A 199 -2.79 29.09 -1.05
N ARG A 200 -4.11 28.92 -0.84
CA ARG A 200 -5.08 30.02 -0.81
C ARG A 200 -4.81 31.03 0.30
N TRP A 201 -4.56 30.57 1.52
CA TRP A 201 -4.23 31.45 2.65
C TRP A 201 -2.97 32.27 2.39
N SER A 202 -2.01 31.65 1.72
CA SER A 202 -0.80 32.31 1.27
C SER A 202 -1.06 33.44 0.27
N TRP A 203 -1.91 33.21 -0.73
CA TRP A 203 -2.31 34.24 -1.70
C TRP A 203 -3.14 35.37 -1.06
N ILE A 204 -4.00 35.04 -0.10
CA ILE A 204 -4.76 36.04 0.66
C ILE A 204 -3.79 36.94 1.44
N GLY A 205 -2.77 36.37 2.10
CA GLY A 205 -1.74 37.14 2.80
C GLY A 205 -0.97 38.11 1.90
N VAL A 206 -0.58 37.65 0.70
CA VAL A 206 0.10 38.48 -0.30
C VAL A 206 -0.81 39.61 -0.80
N LEU A 207 -2.06 39.32 -1.11
CA LEU A 207 -3.05 40.33 -1.52
C LEU A 207 -3.23 41.39 -0.42
N LEU A 208 -3.33 40.98 0.84
CA LEU A 208 -3.48 41.88 1.99
C LEU A 208 -2.25 42.77 2.17
N MET A 209 -1.03 42.24 2.00
CA MET A 209 0.19 43.04 1.99
C MET A 209 0.23 44.07 0.85
N LEU A 210 -0.17 43.68 -0.37
CA LEU A 210 -0.23 44.60 -1.52
C LEU A 210 -1.24 45.72 -1.30
N VAL A 211 -2.42 45.40 -0.75
CA VAL A 211 -3.45 46.39 -0.39
C VAL A 211 -2.96 47.33 0.70
N MET A 212 -2.29 46.82 1.75
CA MET A 212 -1.65 47.65 2.79
C MET A 212 -0.55 48.55 2.25
N GLY A 213 0.27 48.05 1.32
CA GLY A 213 1.31 48.83 0.63
C GLY A 213 0.71 49.95 -0.21
N TYR A 214 -0.36 49.67 -0.97
CA TYR A 214 -1.09 50.66 -1.75
C TYR A 214 -1.75 51.73 -0.86
N LEU A 215 -2.44 51.33 0.21
CA LEU A 215 -3.03 52.25 1.18
C LEU A 215 -1.97 53.16 1.81
N SER A 216 -0.82 52.61 2.20
CA SER A 216 0.30 53.39 2.73
C SER A 216 0.84 54.40 1.70
N PHE A 217 0.92 54.01 0.42
CA PHE A 217 1.34 54.90 -0.66
C PHE A 217 0.35 56.04 -0.92
N VAL A 218 -0.96 55.79 -0.79
CA VAL A 218 -2.01 56.80 -0.96
C VAL A 218 -2.11 57.73 0.25
N SER A 219 -1.91 57.22 1.48
CA SER A 219 -2.04 57.99 2.71
C SER A 219 -0.82 58.85 3.06
N PHE A 220 0.39 58.46 2.64
CA PHE A 220 1.62 59.20 2.91
C PHE A 220 2.17 59.79 1.60
N GLY A 221 1.93 61.09 1.38
CA GLY A 221 2.37 61.83 0.18
C GLY A 221 3.89 61.74 -0.11
N SER A 222 4.31 62.37 -1.22
CA SER A 222 5.53 62.22 -2.04
C SER A 222 6.91 61.97 -1.39
N GLY A 223 7.07 62.00 -0.07
CA GLY A 223 8.32 61.76 0.66
C GLY A 223 8.57 60.31 1.12
N TYR A 224 7.54 59.45 1.16
CA TYR A 224 7.63 58.13 1.80
C TYR A 224 7.58 56.93 0.83
N TRP A 225 7.74 57.17 -0.47
CA TRP A 225 7.88 56.13 -1.50
C TRP A 225 8.91 55.02 -1.20
N PRO A 226 10.02 55.24 -0.45
CA PRO A 226 10.97 54.17 -0.15
C PRO A 226 10.38 53.10 0.78
N ILE A 227 9.46 53.49 1.68
CA ILE A 227 8.79 52.57 2.61
C ILE A 227 7.87 51.62 1.84
N GLY A 228 7.16 52.14 0.82
CA GLY A 228 6.35 51.33 -0.08
C GLY A 228 7.17 50.27 -0.84
N ILE A 229 8.39 50.63 -1.27
CA ILE A 229 9.31 49.70 -1.94
C ILE A 229 9.82 48.62 -0.99
N ILE A 230 10.18 48.99 0.24
CA ILE A 230 10.63 48.02 1.25
C ILE A 230 9.51 47.02 1.56
N CYS A 231 8.27 47.49 1.73
CA CYS A 231 7.11 46.61 1.93
C CYS A 231 6.87 45.68 0.73
N ALA A 232 6.99 46.19 -0.49
CA ALA A 232 6.85 45.38 -1.71
C ALA A 232 7.97 44.32 -1.84
N LEU A 233 9.21 44.66 -1.47
CA LEU A 233 10.33 43.71 -1.45
C LEU A 233 10.14 42.63 -0.39
N VAL A 234 9.67 42.98 0.81
CA VAL A 234 9.35 41.99 1.86
C VAL A 234 8.21 41.07 1.40
N ALA A 235 7.19 41.60 0.73
CA ALA A 235 6.12 40.79 0.15
C ALA A 235 6.62 39.84 -0.96
N LEU A 236 7.56 40.29 -1.81
CA LEU A 236 8.21 39.47 -2.84
C LEU A 236 9.10 38.37 -2.25
N ILE A 237 9.84 38.69 -1.18
CA ILE A 237 10.65 37.71 -0.44
C ILE A 237 9.72 36.67 0.23
N GLY A 238 8.63 37.13 0.86
CA GLY A 238 7.59 36.25 1.39
C GLY A 238 6.98 35.33 0.33
N LEU A 239 6.67 35.86 -0.87
CA LEU A 239 6.22 35.09 -2.03
C LEU A 239 7.23 34.01 -2.45
N GLY A 240 8.53 34.30 -2.39
CA GLY A 240 9.60 33.33 -2.65
C GLY A 240 9.60 32.17 -1.67
N PHE A 241 9.52 32.45 -0.36
CA PHE A 241 9.44 31.41 0.69
C PHE A 241 8.16 30.57 0.60
N ILE A 242 7.05 31.18 0.18
CA ILE A 242 5.79 30.50 -0.08
C ILE A 242 5.89 29.54 -1.28
N HIS A 243 6.64 29.93 -2.32
CA HIS A 243 6.81 29.13 -3.52
C HIS A 243 7.73 27.92 -3.27
N ASP A 244 8.80 28.10 -2.50
CA ASP A 244 9.76 27.04 -2.14
C ASP A 244 9.12 25.96 -1.25
N TYR A 245 8.09 26.31 -0.48
CA TYR A 245 7.32 25.37 0.36
C TYR A 245 6.35 24.46 -0.44
N ARG A 246 6.23 24.64 -1.76
CA ARG A 246 5.30 23.86 -2.62
C ARG A 246 5.84 22.50 -3.06
N ASP A 247 7.06 22.13 -2.69
CA ASP A 247 7.71 20.89 -3.13
C ASP A 247 7.37 19.64 -2.27
N HIS A 248 6.28 19.67 -1.51
CA HIS A 248 5.77 18.46 -0.88
C HIS A 248 5.13 17.56 -1.95
N ILE A 249 5.90 16.60 -2.44
CA ILE A 249 5.42 15.56 -3.35
C ILE A 249 4.41 14.70 -2.56
N SER A 250 3.16 14.59 -3.04
CA SER A 250 2.15 13.70 -2.43
C SER A 250 2.69 12.30 -2.23
N TRP A 251 2.64 11.78 -1.01
CA TRP A 251 3.11 10.43 -0.64
C TRP A 251 2.28 9.30 -1.28
N ILE A 252 1.12 9.63 -1.86
CA ILE A 252 0.24 8.72 -2.59
C ILE A 252 -0.15 9.31 -3.95
N LYS A 253 -0.14 8.49 -5.00
CA LYS A 253 -0.54 8.88 -6.36
C LYS A 253 -1.31 7.76 -7.04
N PRO A 254 -2.21 8.07 -7.99
CA PRO A 254 -2.85 7.06 -8.80
C PRO A 254 -1.79 6.29 -9.61
N CYS A 255 -1.97 4.99 -9.74
CA CYS A 255 -1.10 4.17 -10.57
C CYS A 255 -1.26 4.64 -12.03
N PRO A 256 -0.15 4.92 -12.75
CA PRO A 256 -0.25 5.24 -14.17
C PRO A 256 -0.89 4.05 -14.90
N PRO A 257 -1.71 4.30 -15.94
CA PRO A 257 -2.27 3.22 -16.74
C PRO A 257 -1.10 2.38 -17.26
N GLU A 258 -1.19 1.07 -17.04
CA GLU A 258 -0.20 0.14 -17.55
C GLU A 258 -0.17 0.34 -19.07
N LYS A 259 0.95 0.83 -19.61
CA LYS A 259 1.17 0.80 -21.06
C LYS A 259 0.98 -0.66 -21.43
N THR A 260 -0.11 -0.96 -22.16
CA THR A 260 -0.35 -2.27 -22.76
C THR A 260 0.98 -2.72 -23.34
N ARG A 261 1.58 -3.75 -22.73
CA ARG A 261 2.72 -4.43 -23.34
C ARG A 261 2.16 -4.96 -24.65
N ASP A 262 2.57 -4.33 -25.75
CA ASP A 262 2.18 -4.72 -27.09
C ASP A 262 2.35 -6.23 -27.23
N ALA A 263 1.27 -6.85 -27.69
CA ALA A 263 1.25 -8.21 -28.17
C ALA A 263 2.36 -8.38 -29.22
N SER A 264 3.44 -9.07 -28.85
CA SER A 264 4.39 -9.66 -29.79
C SER A 264 5.23 -10.75 -29.11
N GLN A 265 4.61 -11.91 -28.92
CA GLN A 265 5.24 -13.21 -29.08
C GLN A 265 4.28 -14.12 -29.85
#